data_AF-A0AAQ5YC91-F1
#
_entry.id   AF-A0AAQ5YC91-F1
#
_cell.length_a   1.000
_cell.length_b   1.000
_cell.length_c   1.000
_cell.angle_alpha   90.00
_cell.angle_beta   90.00
_cell.angle_gamma   90.00
#
_symmetry.space_group_name_H-M   'P 1'
#
loop_
_entity.id
_entity.type
_entity.pdbx_description
1 polymer ?
#
loop_
_entity_poly.entity_id
_entity_poly.type
_entity_poly.pdbx_seq_one_letter_code
_entity_poly.pdbx_strand_id
1 'polypeptide(L)'
;MEQIFGFKKEDLTSWQNLVTLLNRPTDPASLGIFRCLFGMFSYTMLATSPLFCYTDWPRRFFSHFPSFLKSVLPFTSPESQTSTSCVYPEGQSTSSERQETPAVARVSKLRFKHKLGAFFTILYIAEQFFMPYSHFITQGYNNWTNGLYGYSWDMMVHSRSHQHVKITYKDGITGEIGYLNPGVFTQSKRWKDHGDMLKQYATCLHQFLPRYNISDPEIYFDIWVSINERFQQRIFDPRVDIVKAEWSPFKPNPWLMPLLVDLSPWRTKFQEIEGSLDNQTEIVFIADFPGLHLENFVSEDLGNTSIHVLQGQVSVEIVEEKKNHTLQPGEQIQVPAGAYHKVYTVSEGPSCYMYIYVNTTEAALQENFTKLFELQERVRNGTETEPLPPELQPLIAAEDGEAEVNATDPIVRLFLKRQRRMKEVKKRREAGVLERFERFAVKKYYTIRRGFLMTAIAMRNLAVGLPPLEQLTREVAFANMKEPEAEANQDERLKDEVGHGEL
;
A
#
# COMPACT_ATOMS: atom_id res chain seq x y z
N MET A 1 -7.14 -28.69 -26.41
CA MET A 1 -6.00 -27.93 -25.86
C MET A 1 -4.91 -27.72 -26.91
N GLU A 2 -4.42 -28.79 -27.55
CA GLU A 2 -3.36 -28.72 -28.56
C GLU A 2 -3.66 -27.80 -29.75
N GLN A 3 -4.87 -27.87 -30.31
CA GLN A 3 -5.27 -26.98 -31.41
C GLN A 3 -5.39 -25.51 -31.00
N ILE A 4 -5.77 -25.21 -29.75
CA ILE A 4 -6.03 -23.85 -29.27
C ILE A 4 -4.76 -23.19 -28.74
N PHE A 5 -4.05 -23.90 -27.88
CA PHE A 5 -2.90 -23.37 -27.13
C PHE A 5 -1.55 -23.81 -27.69
N GLY A 6 -1.52 -24.70 -28.69
CA GLY A 6 -0.27 -25.16 -29.31
C GLY A 6 0.46 -26.28 -28.57
N PHE A 7 -0.06 -26.74 -27.40
CA PHE A 7 0.52 -27.82 -26.60
C PHE A 7 -0.52 -28.85 -26.14
N LYS A 8 -0.09 -30.10 -25.95
CA LYS A 8 -0.92 -31.23 -25.54
C LYS A 8 -1.22 -31.19 -24.04
N LYS A 9 -2.31 -31.84 -23.62
CA LYS A 9 -2.58 -31.99 -22.19
C LYS A 9 -1.45 -32.76 -21.49
N GLU A 10 -0.85 -33.73 -22.19
CA GLU A 10 0.31 -34.50 -21.73
C GLU A 10 1.59 -33.67 -21.52
N ASP A 11 1.66 -32.46 -22.09
CA ASP A 11 2.81 -31.56 -21.87
C ASP A 11 2.77 -30.92 -20.48
N LEU A 12 1.60 -30.92 -19.81
CA LEU A 12 1.41 -30.39 -18.46
C LEU A 12 1.40 -31.47 -17.37
N THR A 13 1.49 -32.76 -17.74
CA THR A 13 1.33 -33.87 -16.78
C THR A 13 2.61 -34.28 -16.08
N SER A 14 3.78 -33.86 -16.55
CA SER A 14 5.07 -34.14 -15.92
C SER A 14 5.96 -32.90 -15.89
N TRP A 15 6.79 -32.80 -14.86
CA TRP A 15 7.73 -31.67 -14.70
C TRP A 15 8.71 -31.58 -15.87
N GLN A 16 9.21 -32.71 -16.37
CA GLN A 16 10.11 -32.75 -17.53
C GLN A 16 9.43 -32.24 -18.81
N ASN A 17 8.19 -32.66 -19.08
CA ASN A 17 7.45 -32.27 -20.28
C ASN A 17 7.09 -30.78 -20.26
N LEU A 18 6.73 -30.28 -19.07
CA LEU A 18 6.47 -28.87 -18.85
C LEU A 18 7.74 -28.07 -19.17
N VAL A 19 8.89 -28.38 -18.55
CA VAL A 19 10.16 -27.68 -18.79
C VAL A 19 10.59 -27.73 -20.26
N THR A 20 10.30 -28.82 -20.97
CA THR A 20 10.59 -28.96 -22.41
C THR A 20 9.69 -28.09 -23.27
N LEU A 21 8.39 -28.01 -22.93
CA LEU A 21 7.43 -27.10 -23.56
C LEU A 21 7.85 -25.63 -23.38
N LEU A 22 8.29 -25.31 -22.16
CA LEU A 22 8.72 -23.99 -21.74
C LEU A 22 9.96 -23.48 -22.51
N ASN A 23 10.90 -24.35 -22.87
CA ASN A 23 12.20 -23.96 -23.47
C ASN A 23 12.27 -24.07 -25.01
N ARG A 24 11.12 -24.12 -25.70
CA ARG A 24 11.07 -24.25 -27.16
C ARG A 24 11.23 -22.87 -27.85
N PRO A 25 12.20 -22.65 -28.76
CA PRO A 25 12.48 -21.33 -29.31
C PRO A 25 11.40 -20.86 -30.29
N THR A 26 10.80 -19.67 -30.07
CA THR A 26 9.87 -19.00 -31.01
C THR A 26 9.98 -17.47 -30.97
N ASP A 27 9.59 -16.83 -32.07
CA ASP A 27 9.96 -15.47 -32.52
C ASP A 27 9.53 -14.31 -31.57
N PRO A 28 10.48 -13.52 -31.05
CA PRO A 28 10.25 -12.51 -30.00
C PRO A 28 9.65 -11.16 -30.45
N ALA A 29 9.52 -10.89 -31.76
CA ALA A 29 9.30 -9.53 -32.26
C ALA A 29 7.88 -8.94 -32.05
N SER A 30 6.84 -9.77 -31.94
CA SER A 30 5.44 -9.30 -31.83
C SER A 30 4.95 -9.11 -30.38
N LEU A 31 5.74 -9.54 -29.40
CA LEU A 31 5.44 -9.46 -27.96
C LEU A 31 5.94 -8.18 -27.29
N GLY A 32 6.87 -7.46 -27.93
CA GLY A 32 7.44 -6.21 -27.39
C GLY A 32 6.46 -5.03 -27.38
N ILE A 33 5.53 -4.98 -28.35
CA ILE A 33 4.64 -3.82 -28.54
C ILE A 33 3.49 -3.79 -27.52
N PHE A 34 2.92 -4.94 -27.14
CA PHE A 34 1.83 -5.00 -26.15
C PHE A 34 2.33 -4.76 -24.71
N ARG A 35 3.65 -4.86 -24.47
CA ARG A 35 4.27 -4.89 -23.13
C ARG A 35 5.11 -3.66 -22.76
N CYS A 36 5.40 -2.76 -23.71
CA CYS A 36 5.91 -1.41 -23.40
C CYS A 36 4.95 -0.56 -22.55
N LEU A 37 3.68 -0.97 -22.40
CA LEU A 37 2.64 -0.18 -21.73
C LEU A 37 2.53 -0.40 -20.20
N PHE A 38 3.25 -1.36 -19.61
CA PHE A 38 3.21 -1.60 -18.16
C PHE A 38 4.61 -1.66 -17.57
N GLY A 39 5.03 -0.55 -16.97
CA GLY A 39 6.33 -0.38 -16.33
C GLY A 39 6.55 -1.34 -15.15
N MET A 40 7.81 -1.72 -14.98
CA MET A 40 8.47 -2.38 -13.84
C MET A 40 8.74 -3.89 -13.87
N PHE A 41 8.18 -4.69 -14.78
CA PHE A 41 8.53 -6.13 -14.88
C PHE A 41 8.79 -6.62 -16.31
N SER A 42 9.17 -5.71 -17.20
CA SER A 42 9.26 -5.98 -18.64
C SER A 42 10.18 -7.15 -18.94
N TYR A 43 11.38 -7.21 -18.35
CA TYR A 43 12.41 -8.19 -18.71
C TYR A 43 12.15 -9.61 -18.20
N THR A 44 11.75 -9.77 -16.93
CA THR A 44 11.41 -11.08 -16.38
C THR A 44 10.18 -11.64 -17.08
N MET A 45 9.15 -10.81 -17.32
CA MET A 45 7.98 -11.22 -18.11
C MET A 45 8.31 -11.45 -19.59
N LEU A 46 9.25 -10.71 -20.19
CA LEU A 46 9.72 -10.95 -21.57
C LEU A 46 10.41 -12.31 -21.67
N ALA A 47 11.29 -12.61 -20.72
CA ALA A 47 12.05 -13.84 -20.64
C ALA A 47 11.18 -15.05 -20.27
N THR A 48 10.16 -14.84 -19.42
CA THR A 48 9.24 -15.91 -19.00
C THR A 48 8.01 -16.05 -19.90
N SER A 49 7.73 -15.13 -20.83
CA SER A 49 6.52 -15.23 -21.67
C SER A 49 6.53 -16.35 -22.70
N PRO A 50 7.66 -16.72 -23.33
CA PRO A 50 7.74 -17.91 -24.16
C PRO A 50 7.41 -19.19 -23.37
N LEU A 51 7.57 -19.15 -22.05
CA LEU A 51 7.17 -20.25 -21.17
C LEU A 51 5.64 -20.46 -21.22
N PHE A 52 4.82 -19.40 -21.25
CA PHE A 52 3.39 -19.54 -20.97
C PHE A 52 2.45 -19.55 -22.19
N CYS A 53 2.81 -18.96 -23.34
CA CYS A 53 1.91 -18.90 -24.50
C CYS A 53 2.61 -18.87 -25.87
N TYR A 54 2.06 -19.60 -26.85
CA TYR A 54 2.46 -19.55 -28.27
C TYR A 54 2.09 -18.22 -28.92
N THR A 55 2.94 -17.65 -29.77
CA THR A 55 2.71 -16.38 -30.51
C THR A 55 1.38 -16.26 -31.24
N ASP A 56 0.78 -17.38 -31.63
CA ASP A 56 -0.45 -17.47 -32.43
C ASP A 56 -1.70 -17.76 -31.58
N TRP A 57 -1.56 -17.91 -30.26
CA TRP A 57 -2.69 -18.19 -29.35
C TRP A 57 -3.86 -17.20 -29.49
N PRO A 58 -3.66 -15.88 -29.69
CA PRO A 58 -4.78 -14.96 -29.86
C PRO A 58 -5.49 -15.20 -31.19
N ARG A 59 -4.74 -15.50 -32.26
CA ARG A 59 -5.30 -15.79 -33.59
C ARG A 59 -6.14 -17.06 -33.56
N ARG A 60 -5.66 -18.10 -32.87
CA ARG A 60 -6.39 -19.37 -32.67
C ARG A 60 -7.60 -19.20 -31.76
N PHE A 61 -7.56 -18.31 -30.77
CA PHE A 61 -8.72 -18.01 -29.94
C PHE A 61 -9.82 -17.29 -30.73
N PHE A 62 -9.46 -16.21 -31.44
CA PHE A 62 -10.42 -15.42 -32.22
C PHE A 62 -10.87 -16.11 -33.51
N SER A 63 -10.19 -17.13 -34.01
CA SER A 63 -10.65 -17.93 -35.16
C SER A 63 -11.94 -18.69 -34.89
N HIS A 64 -12.30 -18.89 -33.62
CA HIS A 64 -13.54 -19.55 -33.20
C HIS A 64 -14.72 -18.59 -33.03
N PHE A 65 -14.50 -17.27 -33.17
CA PHE A 65 -15.57 -16.28 -33.05
C PHE A 65 -16.38 -16.20 -34.36
N PRO A 66 -17.70 -15.93 -34.25
CA PRO A 66 -18.57 -15.86 -35.41
C PRO A 66 -18.15 -14.75 -36.39
N SER A 67 -18.38 -14.98 -37.67
CA SER A 67 -17.85 -14.17 -38.79
C SER A 67 -18.24 -12.69 -38.75
N PHE A 68 -19.37 -12.33 -38.12
CA PHE A 68 -19.81 -10.94 -37.99
C PHE A 68 -18.92 -10.09 -37.06
N LEU A 69 -18.12 -10.71 -36.20
CA LEU A 69 -17.16 -10.02 -35.32
C LEU A 69 -15.79 -9.82 -35.97
N LYS A 70 -15.53 -10.38 -37.16
CA LYS A 70 -14.23 -10.30 -37.85
C LYS A 70 -13.77 -8.86 -38.16
N SER A 71 -14.69 -7.91 -38.28
CA SER A 71 -14.35 -6.50 -38.53
C SER A 71 -13.78 -5.78 -37.31
N VAL A 72 -14.00 -6.30 -36.11
CA VAL A 72 -13.54 -5.72 -34.84
C VAL A 72 -12.45 -6.59 -34.20
N LEU A 73 -12.43 -7.88 -34.50
CA LEU A 73 -11.46 -8.84 -33.96
C LEU A 73 -10.14 -8.86 -34.76
N PRO A 74 -9.02 -9.28 -34.14
CA PRO A 74 -7.72 -9.39 -34.81
C PRO A 74 -7.75 -10.37 -35.98
N PHE A 75 -6.91 -10.13 -37.00
CA PHE A 75 -6.76 -11.04 -38.14
C PHE A 75 -6.34 -12.45 -37.70
N THR A 76 -7.09 -13.45 -38.15
CA THR A 76 -6.92 -14.87 -37.77
C THR A 76 -6.20 -15.68 -38.85
N SER A 77 -5.76 -15.07 -39.95
CA SER A 77 -5.06 -15.76 -41.03
C SER A 77 -3.68 -16.28 -40.57
N PRO A 78 -3.31 -17.52 -40.96
CA PRO A 78 -2.04 -18.14 -40.59
C PRO A 78 -0.84 -17.63 -41.41
N GLU A 79 -1.07 -16.91 -42.51
CA GLU A 79 0.00 -16.47 -43.40
C GLU A 79 0.71 -15.23 -42.85
N SER A 80 2.03 -15.33 -42.71
CA SER A 80 2.89 -14.20 -42.39
C SER A 80 2.97 -13.28 -43.61
N GLN A 81 2.13 -12.25 -43.65
CA GLN A 81 2.21 -11.23 -44.69
C GLN A 81 3.52 -10.45 -44.56
N THR A 82 4.29 -10.39 -45.64
CA THR A 82 5.50 -9.56 -45.70
C THR A 82 5.09 -8.09 -45.70
N SER A 83 5.59 -7.33 -44.73
CA SER A 83 5.30 -5.91 -44.67
C SER A 83 6.13 -5.16 -45.72
N THR A 84 5.49 -4.27 -46.46
CA THR A 84 6.17 -3.36 -47.39
C THR A 84 7.09 -2.36 -46.68
N SER A 85 6.98 -2.22 -45.35
CA SER A 85 7.82 -1.38 -44.51
C SER A 85 9.04 -2.08 -43.92
N CYS A 86 9.13 -3.41 -44.02
CA CYS A 86 10.22 -4.17 -43.41
C CYS A 86 11.42 -4.34 -44.37
N VAL A 87 12.60 -4.52 -43.80
CA VAL A 87 13.83 -4.84 -44.55
C VAL A 87 14.17 -6.29 -44.29
N TYR A 88 14.21 -7.11 -45.35
CA TYR A 88 14.47 -8.55 -45.27
C TYR A 88 15.86 -8.86 -45.86
N PRO A 89 16.69 -9.68 -45.19
CA PRO A 89 17.94 -10.18 -45.77
C PRO A 89 17.67 -11.16 -46.91
N GLU A 90 18.58 -11.22 -47.89
CA GLU A 90 18.50 -12.19 -48.99
C GLU A 90 18.80 -13.60 -48.47
N GLY A 91 17.79 -14.47 -48.49
CA GLY A 91 17.98 -15.92 -48.43
C GLY A 91 17.42 -16.61 -47.18
N GLN A 92 16.20 -17.15 -47.32
CA GLN A 92 15.78 -18.42 -46.72
C GLN A 92 14.59 -18.97 -47.51
N SER A 93 14.82 -19.27 -48.78
CA SER A 93 14.03 -20.27 -49.50
C SER A 93 14.50 -21.65 -49.03
N THR A 94 13.96 -22.14 -47.91
CA THR A 94 14.01 -23.57 -47.63
C THR A 94 13.10 -24.27 -48.63
N SER A 95 13.76 -25.00 -49.53
CA SER A 95 13.22 -25.93 -50.50
C SER A 95 12.14 -26.84 -49.92
N SER A 96 10.90 -26.66 -50.38
CA SER A 96 9.99 -27.76 -50.74
C SER A 96 9.03 -27.26 -51.82
N GLU A 97 9.27 -27.80 -53.02
CA GLU A 97 8.45 -27.85 -54.23
C GLU A 97 7.02 -27.28 -54.16
N ARG A 98 6.77 -26.21 -54.94
CA ARG A 98 5.85 -26.25 -56.09
C ARG A 98 5.96 -24.99 -56.96
N GLN A 99 6.10 -25.25 -58.26
CA GLN A 99 6.05 -24.37 -59.42
C GLN A 99 4.93 -23.31 -59.36
N GLU A 100 5.28 -22.02 -59.44
CA GLU A 100 5.10 -21.15 -60.63
C GLU A 100 5.24 -19.65 -60.26
N THR A 101 6.01 -18.92 -61.09
CA THR A 101 6.36 -17.48 -61.06
C THR A 101 7.32 -16.98 -59.94
N PRO A 102 8.54 -16.52 -60.29
CA PRO A 102 9.40 -15.82 -59.34
C PRO A 102 8.90 -14.37 -59.21
N ALA A 103 8.12 -14.09 -58.16
CA ALA A 103 7.94 -12.70 -57.73
C ALA A 103 9.31 -12.18 -57.29
N VAL A 104 9.90 -11.30 -58.10
CA VAL A 104 11.20 -10.65 -57.85
C VAL A 104 11.20 -10.10 -56.42
N ALA A 105 11.91 -10.78 -55.52
CA ALA A 105 12.16 -10.32 -54.17
C ALA A 105 12.98 -9.03 -54.27
N ARG A 106 12.30 -7.87 -54.28
CA ARG A 106 12.96 -6.57 -54.30
C ARG A 106 13.68 -6.39 -52.99
N VAL A 107 15.01 -6.31 -53.04
CA VAL A 107 15.86 -5.85 -51.95
C VAL A 107 15.27 -4.54 -51.40
N SER A 108 14.77 -4.61 -50.17
CA SER A 108 14.21 -3.45 -49.48
C SER A 108 15.34 -2.52 -49.09
N LYS A 109 15.62 -1.49 -49.93
CA LYS A 109 16.66 -0.50 -49.64
C LYS A 109 16.36 0.22 -48.33
N LEU A 110 17.37 0.38 -47.48
CA LEU A 110 17.25 1.05 -46.20
C LEU A 110 16.85 2.52 -46.39
N ARG A 111 15.60 2.86 -46.05
CA ARG A 111 15.05 4.23 -46.16
C ARG A 111 15.45 5.08 -44.95
N PHE A 112 15.45 6.41 -45.11
CA PHE A 112 15.69 7.37 -44.02
C PHE A 112 14.73 7.16 -42.83
N LYS A 113 13.46 6.82 -43.09
CA LYS A 113 12.47 6.48 -42.05
C LYS A 113 12.90 5.28 -41.20
N HIS A 114 13.56 4.27 -41.78
CA HIS A 114 14.06 3.11 -41.02
C HIS A 114 15.25 3.52 -40.14
N LYS A 115 16.13 4.40 -40.63
CA LYS A 115 17.25 4.95 -39.84
C LYS A 115 16.74 5.78 -38.65
N LEU A 116 15.75 6.64 -38.89
CA LEU A 116 15.14 7.47 -37.85
C LEU A 116 14.38 6.63 -36.82
N GLY A 117 13.61 5.63 -37.29
CA GLY A 117 12.94 4.66 -36.42
C GLY A 117 13.93 3.88 -35.56
N ALA A 118 15.01 3.36 -36.16
CA ALA A 118 16.08 2.69 -35.42
C ALA A 118 16.75 3.62 -34.40
N PHE A 119 17.05 4.87 -34.77
CA PHE A 119 17.64 5.86 -33.86
C PHE A 119 16.74 6.13 -32.65
N PHE A 120 15.45 6.42 -32.85
CA PHE A 120 14.52 6.64 -31.74
C PHE A 120 14.30 5.39 -30.90
N THR A 121 14.28 4.19 -31.52
CA THR A 121 14.24 2.93 -30.77
C THR A 121 15.48 2.74 -29.91
N ILE A 122 16.68 2.99 -30.46
CA ILE A 122 17.94 2.90 -29.69
C ILE A 122 17.95 3.95 -28.57
N LEU A 123 17.53 5.19 -28.84
CA LEU A 123 17.42 6.24 -27.84
C LEU A 123 16.45 5.85 -26.72
N TYR A 124 15.27 5.35 -27.07
CA TYR A 124 14.30 4.84 -26.11
C TYR A 124 14.88 3.69 -25.28
N ILE A 125 15.53 2.71 -25.92
CA ILE A 125 16.19 1.61 -25.20
C ILE A 125 17.25 2.15 -24.24
N ALA A 126 18.08 3.08 -24.69
CA ALA A 126 19.11 3.71 -23.86
C ALA A 126 18.48 4.46 -22.67
N GLU A 127 17.39 5.19 -22.89
CA GLU A 127 16.62 5.87 -21.84
C GLU A 127 16.04 4.85 -20.84
N GLN A 128 15.44 3.75 -21.31
CA GLN A 128 14.89 2.70 -20.43
C GLN A 128 15.98 2.02 -19.59
N PHE A 129 17.19 1.83 -20.13
CA PHE A 129 18.33 1.34 -19.35
C PHE A 129 18.90 2.40 -18.40
N PHE A 130 18.83 3.68 -18.77
CA PHE A 130 19.40 4.76 -18.00
C PHE A 130 18.52 5.17 -16.80
N MET A 131 17.21 5.24 -16.98
CA MET A 131 16.26 5.73 -15.97
C MET A 131 16.39 5.01 -14.61
N PRO A 132 16.54 3.67 -14.53
CA PRO A 132 16.76 2.99 -13.25
C PRO A 132 18.01 3.43 -12.48
N TYR A 133 19.04 3.93 -13.16
CA TYR A 133 20.29 4.37 -12.54
C TYR A 133 20.40 5.90 -12.42
N SER A 134 19.36 6.65 -12.78
CA SER A 134 19.37 8.11 -12.86
C SER A 134 19.34 8.85 -11.51
N HIS A 135 19.37 8.13 -10.38
CA HIS A 135 19.20 8.68 -9.02
C HIS A 135 20.29 9.69 -8.61
N PHE A 136 21.43 9.73 -9.30
CA PHE A 136 22.46 10.75 -9.09
C PHE A 136 22.08 12.12 -9.66
N ILE A 137 21.13 12.17 -10.62
CA ILE A 137 20.60 13.41 -11.20
C ILE A 137 19.42 13.91 -10.37
N THR A 138 18.50 13.01 -10.03
CA THR A 138 17.22 13.32 -9.38
C THR A 138 17.30 13.31 -7.85
N GLN A 139 18.37 13.91 -7.30
CA GLN A 139 18.70 13.85 -5.88
C GLN A 139 17.62 14.42 -4.95
N GLY A 140 16.74 15.30 -5.44
CA GLY A 140 15.65 15.86 -4.65
C GLY A 140 14.53 14.86 -4.34
N TYR A 141 14.44 13.79 -5.13
CA TYR A 141 13.50 12.70 -4.90
C TYR A 141 14.11 11.58 -4.04
N ASN A 142 15.43 11.63 -3.83
CA ASN A 142 16.09 10.72 -2.90
C ASN A 142 15.61 11.07 -1.49
N ASN A 143 14.93 10.12 -0.87
CA ASN A 143 14.63 10.17 0.56
C ASN A 143 15.62 9.20 1.23
N TRP A 144 15.19 8.34 2.13
CA TRP A 144 16.05 7.24 2.63
C TRP A 144 16.40 6.19 1.58
N THR A 145 15.67 6.19 0.47
CA THR A 145 15.85 5.30 -0.68
C THR A 145 16.25 6.16 -1.86
N ASN A 146 17.21 5.68 -2.65
CA ASN A 146 17.72 6.43 -3.79
C ASN A 146 16.74 6.31 -4.97
N GLY A 147 16.54 7.41 -5.68
CA GLY A 147 15.87 7.43 -6.97
C GLY A 147 14.39 7.80 -6.94
N LEU A 148 13.90 8.09 -8.14
CA LEU A 148 12.52 8.48 -8.39
C LEU A 148 11.59 7.26 -8.22
N TYR A 149 10.56 7.43 -7.40
CA TYR A 149 9.53 6.40 -7.21
C TYR A 149 8.92 6.00 -8.57
N GLY A 150 8.92 4.70 -8.89
CA GLY A 150 8.43 4.15 -10.16
C GLY A 150 9.49 3.92 -11.22
N TYR A 151 10.66 4.54 -11.09
CA TYR A 151 11.73 4.46 -12.10
C TYR A 151 13.02 3.85 -11.58
N SER A 152 13.31 3.96 -10.28
CA SER A 152 14.49 3.34 -9.68
C SER A 152 14.41 1.80 -9.67
N TRP A 153 15.56 1.13 -9.79
CA TRP A 153 15.65 -0.33 -9.80
C TRP A 153 15.31 -0.99 -8.45
N ASP A 154 15.46 -0.27 -7.33
CA ASP A 154 15.27 -0.72 -5.95
C ASP A 154 13.87 -0.42 -5.38
N MET A 155 12.91 -0.02 -6.23
CA MET A 155 11.63 0.53 -5.78
C MET A 155 10.78 -0.42 -4.91
N MET A 156 10.72 -1.73 -5.20
CA MET A 156 9.88 -2.69 -4.46
C MET A 156 10.58 -3.38 -3.28
N VAL A 157 11.68 -2.82 -2.77
CA VAL A 157 12.46 -3.43 -1.67
C VAL A 157 12.06 -2.86 -0.29
N HIS A 158 11.14 -1.90 -0.24
CA HIS A 158 10.87 -1.11 0.95
C HIS A 158 9.39 -1.16 1.37
N SER A 159 9.19 -1.61 2.61
CA SER A 159 7.96 -1.43 3.38
C SER A 159 8.18 -0.27 4.34
N ARG A 160 7.19 0.63 4.42
CA ARG A 160 7.19 1.77 5.35
C ARG A 160 5.95 1.71 6.23
N SER A 161 6.14 1.98 7.52
CA SER A 161 5.04 2.15 8.48
C SER A 161 5.20 3.50 9.19
N HIS A 162 4.08 4.17 9.42
CA HIS A 162 4.01 5.46 10.11
C HIS A 162 3.32 5.25 11.44
N GLN A 163 3.91 5.73 12.52
CA GLN A 163 3.28 5.70 13.84
C GLN A 163 2.70 7.07 14.16
N HIS A 164 3.55 8.09 14.20
CA HIS A 164 3.16 9.45 14.59
C HIS A 164 3.29 10.42 13.42
N VAL A 165 2.24 11.20 13.18
CA VAL A 165 2.19 12.26 12.17
C VAL A 165 1.51 13.48 12.75
N LYS A 166 2.30 14.50 13.07
CA LYS A 166 1.83 15.75 13.65
C LYS A 166 2.15 16.92 12.71
N ILE A 167 1.13 17.73 12.44
CA ILE A 167 1.26 18.96 11.66
C ILE A 167 1.00 20.11 12.60
N THR A 168 1.96 21.01 12.71
CA THR A 168 1.87 22.21 13.54
C THR A 168 1.95 23.43 12.62
N TYR A 169 1.05 24.39 12.81
CA TYR A 169 1.17 25.70 12.18
C TYR A 169 1.53 26.75 13.22
N LYS A 170 2.24 27.78 12.77
CA LYS A 170 2.51 28.98 13.54
C LYS A 170 2.17 30.19 12.68
N ASP A 171 1.29 31.05 13.15
CA ASP A 171 0.99 32.28 12.43
C ASP A 171 2.12 33.30 12.64
N GLY A 172 2.69 33.79 11.54
CA GLY A 172 3.80 34.75 11.56
C GLY A 172 3.43 36.12 12.14
N ILE A 173 2.14 36.47 12.15
CA ILE A 173 1.65 37.76 12.67
C ILE A 173 1.27 37.65 14.15
N THR A 174 0.37 36.72 14.50
CA THR A 174 -0.12 36.58 15.88
C THR A 174 0.84 35.80 16.78
N GLY A 175 1.70 34.97 16.19
CA GLY A 175 2.55 34.02 16.92
C GLY A 175 1.77 32.83 17.49
N GLU A 176 0.48 32.70 17.20
CA GLU A 176 -0.36 31.59 17.66
C GLU A 176 0.13 30.28 17.03
N ILE A 177 0.23 29.24 17.86
CA ILE A 177 0.62 27.90 17.46
C ILE A 177 -0.60 27.01 17.57
N GLY A 178 -0.91 26.26 16.51
CA GLY A 178 -2.00 25.30 16.51
C GLY A 178 -1.66 24.03 15.76
N TYR A 179 -2.56 23.06 15.86
CA TYR A 179 -2.39 21.73 15.28
C TYR A 179 -3.41 21.47 14.17
N LEU A 180 -2.96 20.79 13.12
CA LEU A 180 -3.81 20.39 12.00
C LEU A 180 -3.95 18.88 11.95
N ASN A 181 -5.17 18.39 11.78
CA ASN A 181 -5.40 16.97 11.56
C ASN A 181 -4.91 16.59 10.13
N PRO A 182 -3.92 15.68 10.00
CA PRO A 182 -3.34 15.32 8.70
C PRO A 182 -4.33 14.69 7.72
N GLY A 183 -5.40 14.06 8.21
CA GLY A 183 -6.37 13.33 7.40
C GLY A 183 -7.44 14.21 6.74
N VAL A 184 -7.56 15.48 7.12
CA VAL A 184 -8.68 16.33 6.70
C VAL A 184 -8.48 16.92 5.31
N PHE A 185 -7.25 17.29 4.94
CA PHE A 185 -7.00 18.11 3.74
C PHE A 185 -6.73 17.29 2.47
N THR A 186 -6.29 16.03 2.60
CA THR A 186 -6.02 15.17 1.46
C THR A 186 -6.30 13.70 1.78
N GLN A 187 -6.85 12.99 0.80
CA GLN A 187 -7.09 11.55 0.88
C GLN A 187 -5.81 10.73 0.62
N SER A 188 -4.80 11.34 -0.01
CA SER A 188 -3.52 10.68 -0.26
C SER A 188 -2.69 10.69 1.01
N LYS A 189 -2.10 9.54 1.38
CA LYS A 189 -1.13 9.44 2.49
C LYS A 189 0.32 9.59 2.05
N ARG A 190 0.59 9.66 0.73
CA ARG A 190 1.96 9.61 0.16
C ARG A 190 2.82 10.83 0.45
N TRP A 191 2.21 11.99 0.73
CA TRP A 191 2.94 13.22 1.03
C TRP A 191 3.83 13.10 2.27
N LYS A 192 3.55 12.13 3.15
CA LYS A 192 4.32 11.86 4.37
C LYS A 192 5.71 11.28 4.08
N ASP A 193 5.88 10.62 2.94
CA ASP A 193 7.06 9.82 2.62
C ASP A 193 8.03 10.48 1.65
N HIS A 194 7.55 11.52 0.96
CA HIS A 194 8.23 12.12 -0.19
C HIS A 194 8.34 13.63 -0.01
N GLY A 195 9.57 14.14 -0.01
CA GLY A 195 9.81 15.57 0.22
C GLY A 195 9.15 16.51 -0.80
N ASP A 196 9.08 16.11 -2.07
CA ASP A 196 8.41 16.90 -3.12
C ASP A 196 6.90 17.06 -2.85
N MET A 197 6.24 15.97 -2.47
CA MET A 197 4.82 15.97 -2.14
C MET A 197 4.55 16.68 -0.81
N LEU A 198 5.44 16.54 0.18
CA LEU A 198 5.34 17.28 1.44
C LEU A 198 5.42 18.78 1.18
N LYS A 199 6.36 19.23 0.34
CA LYS A 199 6.52 20.64 -0.03
C LYS A 199 5.27 21.18 -0.73
N GLN A 200 4.73 20.43 -1.68
CA GLN A 200 3.47 20.79 -2.36
C GLN A 200 2.30 20.88 -1.37
N TYR A 201 2.22 19.92 -0.45
CA TYR A 201 1.18 19.89 0.57
C TYR A 201 1.28 21.09 1.53
N ALA A 202 2.47 21.39 2.04
CA ALA A 202 2.74 22.57 2.87
C ALA A 202 2.34 23.87 2.15
N THR A 203 2.69 23.99 0.87
CA THR A 203 2.35 25.18 0.05
C THR A 203 0.83 25.31 -0.12
N CYS A 204 0.13 24.19 -0.34
CA CYS A 204 -1.32 24.16 -0.42
C CYS A 204 -1.98 24.60 0.90
N LEU A 205 -1.48 24.09 2.04
CA LEU A 205 -1.96 24.50 3.36
C LEU A 205 -1.71 26.00 3.59
N HIS A 206 -0.54 26.52 3.24
CA HIS A 206 -0.23 27.94 3.37
C HIS A 206 -1.22 28.84 2.60
N GLN A 207 -1.65 28.41 1.40
CA GLN A 207 -2.66 29.13 0.63
C GLN A 207 -4.09 28.95 1.16
N PHE A 208 -4.35 27.88 1.89
CA PHE A 208 -5.69 27.50 2.36
C PHE A 208 -6.04 28.09 3.72
N LEU A 209 -5.10 28.09 4.67
CA LEU A 209 -5.29 28.53 6.05
C LEU A 209 -5.71 30.01 6.21
N PRO A 210 -5.41 30.96 5.30
CA PRO A 210 -5.97 32.31 5.34
C PRO A 210 -7.50 32.37 5.32
N ARG A 211 -8.19 31.32 4.84
CA ARG A 211 -9.65 31.21 4.92
C ARG A 211 -10.18 31.00 6.33
N TYR A 212 -9.30 30.65 7.28
CA TYR A 212 -9.60 30.40 8.69
C TYR A 212 -8.95 31.46 9.60
N ASN A 213 -8.72 32.67 9.07
CA ASN A 213 -8.11 33.80 9.79
C ASN A 213 -6.63 33.61 10.19
N ILE A 214 -5.91 32.68 9.57
CA ILE A 214 -4.47 32.48 9.77
C ILE A 214 -3.73 33.16 8.61
N SER A 215 -3.14 34.32 8.86
CA SER A 215 -2.72 35.22 7.78
C SER A 215 -1.38 34.84 7.15
N ASP A 216 -0.37 34.49 7.95
CA ASP A 216 0.96 34.10 7.46
C ASP A 216 1.40 32.76 8.09
N PRO A 217 0.81 31.62 7.67
CA PRO A 217 1.08 30.33 8.27
C PRO A 217 2.47 29.79 7.89
N GLU A 218 3.31 29.59 8.90
CA GLU A 218 4.49 28.72 8.86
C GLU A 218 4.07 27.29 9.25
N ILE A 219 4.57 26.27 8.54
CA ILE A 219 4.06 24.90 8.72
C ILE A 219 5.21 23.93 8.96
N TYR A 220 5.10 23.22 10.08
CA TYR A 220 6.07 22.28 10.60
C TYR A 220 5.47 20.88 10.62
N PHE A 221 6.29 19.89 10.28
CA PHE A 221 5.87 18.49 10.18
C PHE A 221 6.75 17.62 11.07
N ASP A 222 6.12 16.87 11.97
CA ASP A 222 6.80 15.83 12.75
C ASP A 222 6.25 14.46 12.31
N ILE A 223 7.06 13.72 11.57
CA ILE A 223 6.66 12.48 10.88
C ILE A 223 7.63 11.37 11.26
N TRP A 224 7.11 10.36 11.93
CA TRP A 224 7.84 9.18 12.37
C TRP A 224 7.58 8.00 11.43
N VAL A 225 8.65 7.43 10.91
CA VAL A 225 8.61 6.35 9.92
C VAL A 225 9.58 5.25 10.31
N SER A 226 9.13 4.01 10.21
CA SER A 226 10.01 2.83 10.15
C SER A 226 10.07 2.33 8.72
N ILE A 227 11.28 1.97 8.30
CA ILE A 227 11.55 1.38 7.00
C ILE A 227 12.12 -0.03 7.19
N ASN A 228 11.44 -1.04 6.66
CA ASN A 228 11.82 -2.45 6.76
C ASN A 228 12.14 -2.87 8.20
N GLU A 229 11.18 -2.65 9.12
CA GLU A 229 11.23 -3.08 10.53
C GLU A 229 12.50 -2.60 11.27
N ARG A 230 12.95 -1.39 10.95
CA ARG A 230 13.98 -0.67 11.73
C ARG A 230 13.31 0.13 12.85
N PHE A 231 14.14 0.77 13.69
CA PHE A 231 13.67 1.83 14.58
C PHE A 231 12.77 2.83 13.85
N GLN A 232 11.69 3.24 14.52
CA GLN A 232 10.92 4.41 14.15
C GLN A 232 11.80 5.64 14.36
N GLN A 233 11.94 6.47 13.34
CA GLN A 233 12.72 7.71 13.41
C GLN A 233 12.06 8.80 12.58
N ARG A 234 12.44 10.04 12.81
CA ARG A 234 11.97 11.19 12.01
C ARG A 234 12.53 11.15 10.60
N ILE A 235 11.66 11.33 9.61
CA ILE A 235 12.08 11.46 8.20
C ILE A 235 12.46 12.88 7.81
N PHE A 236 11.81 13.90 8.38
CA PHE A 236 12.08 15.31 8.11
C PHE A 236 12.37 16.07 9.40
N ASP A 237 13.14 17.15 9.32
CA ASP A 237 13.45 17.98 10.50
C ASP A 237 12.21 18.78 10.94
N PRO A 238 11.65 18.53 12.14
CA PRO A 238 10.43 19.18 12.60
C PRO A 238 10.60 20.67 12.94
N ARG A 239 11.84 21.18 12.95
CA ARG A 239 12.16 22.58 13.27
C ARG A 239 12.14 23.48 12.04
N VAL A 240 12.02 22.91 10.85
CA VAL A 240 12.09 23.64 9.59
C VAL A 240 10.69 23.97 9.10
N ASP A 241 10.44 25.25 8.79
CA ASP A 241 9.23 25.66 8.07
C ASP A 241 9.30 25.18 6.62
N ILE A 242 8.53 24.13 6.32
CA ILE A 242 8.52 23.50 5.00
C ILE A 242 7.96 24.45 3.93
N VAL A 243 7.18 25.46 4.29
CA VAL A 243 6.67 26.46 3.33
C VAL A 243 7.80 27.32 2.77
N LYS A 244 8.75 27.73 3.62
CA LYS A 244 9.91 28.55 3.22
C LYS A 244 11.12 27.72 2.78
N ALA A 245 11.22 26.46 3.21
CA ALA A 245 12.35 25.59 2.90
C ALA A 245 12.54 25.35 1.39
N GLU A 246 13.77 25.43 0.90
CA GLU A 246 14.05 25.13 -0.51
C GLU A 246 13.92 23.64 -0.81
N TRP A 247 13.37 23.33 -1.99
CA TRP A 247 13.38 21.98 -2.55
C TRP A 247 13.65 22.07 -4.05
N SER A 248 14.47 21.15 -4.56
CA SER A 248 14.80 21.09 -5.99
C SER A 248 14.89 19.64 -6.44
N PRO A 249 14.38 19.27 -7.63
CA PRO A 249 14.51 17.93 -8.18
C PRO A 249 15.96 17.43 -8.27
N PHE A 250 16.92 18.35 -8.43
CA PHE A 250 18.31 18.03 -8.78
C PHE A 250 19.30 18.16 -7.62
N LYS A 251 18.86 18.62 -6.45
CA LYS A 251 19.72 18.80 -5.27
C LYS A 251 19.20 17.94 -4.12
N PRO A 252 20.06 17.46 -3.22
CA PRO A 252 19.61 16.72 -2.05
C PRO A 252 18.68 17.57 -1.20
N ASN A 253 17.68 16.93 -0.59
CA ASN A 253 16.75 17.60 0.29
C ASN A 253 17.45 18.01 1.60
N PRO A 254 17.62 19.33 1.91
CA PRO A 254 18.40 19.78 3.06
C PRO A 254 17.71 19.56 4.41
N TRP A 255 16.40 19.33 4.42
CA TRP A 255 15.60 19.11 5.63
C TRP A 255 15.16 17.65 5.79
N LEU A 256 15.73 16.73 5.00
CA LEU A 256 15.60 15.29 5.17
C LEU A 256 16.58 14.82 6.27
N MET A 257 16.07 14.07 7.24
CA MET A 257 16.89 13.49 8.30
C MET A 257 17.66 12.27 7.79
N PRO A 258 18.92 12.07 8.21
CA PRO A 258 19.71 10.94 7.78
C PRO A 258 19.13 9.63 8.31
N LEU A 259 19.16 8.57 7.48
CA LEU A 259 18.77 7.24 7.92
C LEU A 259 19.82 6.70 8.90
N LEU A 260 19.41 6.31 10.12
CA LEU A 260 20.30 5.69 11.11
C LEU A 260 20.66 4.24 10.74
N VAL A 261 21.51 4.08 9.71
CA VAL A 261 21.90 2.76 9.16
C VAL A 261 22.67 1.92 10.18
N ASP A 262 23.46 2.55 11.04
CA ASP A 262 24.31 1.89 12.06
C ASP A 262 23.49 1.09 13.08
N LEU A 263 22.21 1.41 13.24
CA LEU A 263 21.29 0.70 14.12
C LEU A 263 20.65 -0.54 13.47
N SER A 264 20.96 -0.85 12.20
CA SER A 264 20.41 -2.02 11.50
C SER A 264 20.67 -3.39 12.16
N PRO A 265 21.78 -3.62 12.89
CA PRO A 265 22.01 -4.88 13.60
C PRO A 265 20.99 -5.17 14.72
N TRP A 266 20.24 -4.18 15.19
CA TRP A 266 19.25 -4.36 16.25
C TRP A 266 18.03 -5.21 15.86
N ARG A 267 17.83 -5.48 14.56
CA ARG A 267 16.67 -6.24 14.07
C ARG A 267 16.53 -7.63 14.69
N THR A 268 17.63 -8.36 14.85
CA THR A 268 17.58 -9.68 15.49
C THR A 268 17.15 -9.57 16.95
N LYS A 269 17.60 -8.51 17.62
CA LYS A 269 17.23 -8.22 19.00
C LYS A 269 15.77 -7.75 19.12
N PHE A 270 15.22 -7.04 18.14
CA PHE A 270 13.80 -6.73 18.10
C PHE A 270 12.95 -7.99 18.06
N GLN A 271 13.28 -8.93 17.17
CA GLN A 271 12.58 -10.20 17.06
C GLN A 271 12.69 -11.04 18.34
N GLU A 272 13.85 -11.02 19.01
CA GLU A 272 14.04 -11.68 20.31
C GLU A 272 13.15 -11.07 21.40
N ILE A 273 13.11 -9.73 21.48
CA ILE A 273 12.29 -9.02 22.47
C ILE A 273 10.80 -9.25 22.17
N GLU A 274 10.35 -9.05 20.93
CA GLU A 274 8.96 -9.27 20.51
C GLU A 274 8.53 -10.73 20.74
N GLY A 275 9.41 -11.69 20.48
CA GLY A 275 9.13 -13.11 20.71
C GLY A 275 9.08 -13.53 22.18
N SER A 276 9.63 -12.70 23.08
CA SER A 276 9.60 -12.94 24.54
C SER A 276 8.33 -12.42 25.21
N LEU A 277 7.56 -11.60 24.50
CA LEU A 277 6.41 -10.91 25.05
C LEU A 277 5.07 -11.60 24.72
N ASP A 278 4.05 -11.29 25.53
CA ASP A 278 2.69 -11.80 25.33
C ASP A 278 1.99 -11.09 24.17
N ASN A 279 1.03 -11.79 23.53
CA ASN A 279 0.25 -11.25 22.40
C ASN A 279 -0.56 -9.98 22.72
N GLN A 280 -0.74 -9.65 23.99
CA GLN A 280 -1.49 -8.47 24.46
C GLN A 280 -0.59 -7.23 24.63
N THR A 281 0.72 -7.41 24.44
CA THR A 281 1.70 -6.35 24.58
C THR A 281 2.21 -5.93 23.21
N GLU A 282 2.24 -4.63 22.99
CA GLU A 282 2.72 -4.03 21.75
C GLU A 282 4.01 -3.26 22.06
N ILE A 283 5.02 -3.47 21.22
CA ILE A 283 6.31 -2.80 21.36
C ILE A 283 6.49 -1.83 20.22
N VAL A 284 7.03 -0.67 20.55
CA VAL A 284 7.48 0.28 19.55
C VAL A 284 8.91 0.71 19.86
N PHE A 285 9.82 0.38 18.93
CA PHE A 285 11.21 0.78 18.98
C PHE A 285 11.40 2.15 18.32
N ILE A 286 11.94 3.11 19.06
CA ILE A 286 12.14 4.49 18.62
C ILE A 286 13.62 4.86 18.68
N ALA A 287 14.08 5.60 17.67
CA ALA A 287 15.37 6.27 17.65
C ALA A 287 15.17 7.74 17.28
N ASP A 288 15.64 8.65 18.15
CA ASP A 288 15.51 10.09 17.96
C ASP A 288 16.87 10.79 17.99
N PHE A 289 16.92 11.98 17.39
CA PHE A 289 18.13 12.77 17.20
C PHE A 289 18.39 13.72 18.38
N PRO A 290 19.68 14.05 18.64
CA PRO A 290 20.08 14.98 19.69
C PRO A 290 19.32 16.31 19.67
N GLY A 291 18.87 16.75 20.84
CA GLY A 291 18.21 18.04 21.00
C GLY A 291 16.76 18.09 20.49
N LEU A 292 16.21 16.96 20.04
CA LEU A 292 14.79 16.82 19.75
C LEU A 292 14.07 16.07 20.88
N HIS A 293 12.74 16.11 20.85
CA HIS A 293 11.89 15.40 21.80
C HIS A 293 10.65 14.83 21.12
N LEU A 294 10.18 13.69 21.59
CA LEU A 294 8.89 13.12 21.21
C LEU A 294 7.86 13.49 22.28
N GLU A 295 6.78 14.17 21.88
CA GLU A 295 5.59 14.34 22.70
C GLU A 295 4.60 13.23 22.32
N ASN A 296 4.20 12.42 23.31
CA ASN A 296 3.30 11.29 23.09
C ASN A 296 2.18 11.31 24.15
N PHE A 297 0.99 10.86 23.75
CA PHE A 297 -0.15 10.68 24.63
C PHE A 297 -0.41 9.18 24.82
N VAL A 298 -0.48 8.72 26.06
CA VAL A 298 -0.83 7.33 26.35
C VAL A 298 -2.34 7.27 26.60
N SER A 299 -3.06 6.52 25.77
CA SER A 299 -4.51 6.30 25.99
C SER A 299 -4.77 5.63 27.34
N GLU A 300 -5.93 5.93 27.94
CA GLU A 300 -6.39 5.28 29.18
C GLU A 300 -6.56 3.77 29.03
N ASP A 301 -6.80 3.27 27.81
CA ASP A 301 -6.93 1.85 27.49
C ASP A 301 -5.60 1.07 27.63
N LEU A 302 -4.48 1.77 27.57
CA LEU A 302 -3.13 1.23 27.62
C LEU A 302 -2.59 1.29 29.05
N GLY A 303 -2.96 0.31 29.87
CA GLY A 303 -2.43 0.19 31.22
C GLY A 303 -0.94 -0.18 31.23
N ASN A 304 -0.24 0.25 32.28
CA ASN A 304 1.15 -0.16 32.56
C ASN A 304 2.15 0.09 31.41
N THR A 305 2.04 1.25 30.74
CA THR A 305 2.98 1.63 29.68
C THR A 305 4.34 1.98 30.27
N SER A 306 5.40 1.39 29.73
CA SER A 306 6.77 1.66 30.16
C SER A 306 7.68 2.10 29.02
N ILE A 307 8.67 2.93 29.36
CA ILE A 307 9.73 3.36 28.46
C ILE A 307 11.03 2.72 28.94
N HIS A 308 11.71 2.00 28.06
CA HIS A 308 12.97 1.32 28.35
C HIS A 308 14.06 1.88 27.44
N VAL A 309 15.18 2.32 28.03
CA VAL A 309 16.29 2.87 27.25
C VAL A 309 17.19 1.76 26.77
N LEU A 310 17.43 1.71 25.46
CA LEU A 310 18.28 0.70 24.83
C LEU A 310 19.70 1.22 24.58
N GLN A 311 19.83 2.48 24.15
CA GLN A 311 21.10 3.13 23.85
C GLN A 311 20.95 4.66 23.97
N GLY A 312 22.02 5.36 24.36
CA GLY A 312 21.97 6.81 24.55
C GLY A 312 21.36 7.20 25.90
N GLN A 313 20.96 8.46 26.04
CA GLN A 313 20.43 9.01 27.28
C GLN A 313 19.19 9.86 26.97
N VAL A 314 18.08 9.53 27.63
CA VAL A 314 16.82 10.23 27.46
C VAL A 314 16.39 10.90 28.77
N SER A 315 15.71 12.04 28.66
CA SER A 315 15.03 12.67 29.79
C SER A 315 13.53 12.63 29.55
N VAL A 316 12.79 11.97 30.42
CA VAL A 316 11.33 11.85 30.35
C VAL A 316 10.70 12.89 31.26
N GLU A 317 9.96 13.82 30.68
CA GLU A 317 9.13 14.80 31.38
C GLU A 317 7.68 14.30 31.41
N ILE A 318 7.15 14.08 32.61
CA ILE A 318 5.72 13.82 32.81
C ILE A 318 5.05 15.18 32.97
N VAL A 319 4.24 15.60 31.98
CA VAL A 319 3.76 16.99 31.86
C VAL A 319 2.90 17.40 33.07
N GLU A 320 2.10 16.48 33.60
CA GLU A 320 1.25 16.72 34.77
C GLU A 320 2.05 16.90 36.06
N GLU A 321 3.10 16.09 36.24
CA GLU A 321 3.94 16.13 37.44
C GLU A 321 5.01 17.23 37.40
N LYS A 322 5.31 17.77 36.20
CA LYS A 322 6.41 18.72 35.93
C LYS A 322 7.76 18.22 36.45
N LYS A 323 7.96 16.90 36.42
CA LYS A 323 9.19 16.23 36.83
C LYS A 323 9.90 15.64 35.62
N ASN A 324 11.20 15.84 35.60
CA ASN A 324 12.09 15.30 34.58
C ASN A 324 12.89 14.15 35.18
N HIS A 325 12.81 12.99 34.56
CA HIS A 325 13.54 11.79 34.92
C HIS A 325 14.54 11.46 33.83
N THR A 326 15.83 11.58 34.14
CA THR A 326 16.87 11.19 33.20
C THR A 326 17.17 9.70 33.35
N LEU A 327 17.17 8.99 32.23
CA LEU A 327 17.35 7.54 32.16
C LEU A 327 18.59 7.18 31.35
N GLN A 328 19.33 6.20 31.86
CA GLN A 328 20.50 5.59 31.25
C GLN A 328 20.15 4.28 30.52
N PRO A 329 21.03 3.76 29.63
CA PRO A 329 20.80 2.48 28.98
C PRO A 329 20.53 1.35 29.97
N GLY A 330 19.45 0.61 29.76
CA GLY A 330 18.98 -0.47 30.64
C GLY A 330 18.01 -0.02 31.73
N GLU A 331 17.85 1.28 31.96
CA GLU A 331 16.85 1.81 32.89
C GLU A 331 15.47 1.90 32.21
N GLN A 332 14.44 1.85 33.05
CA GLN A 332 13.04 1.93 32.64
C GLN A 332 12.26 2.88 33.54
N ILE A 333 11.22 3.51 32.99
CA ILE A 333 10.25 4.30 33.74
C ILE A 333 8.83 3.92 33.30
N GLN A 334 7.90 3.94 34.24
CA GLN A 334 6.47 3.83 33.92
C GLN A 334 5.90 5.22 33.68
N VAL A 335 5.08 5.34 32.64
CA VAL A 335 4.37 6.57 32.32
C VAL A 335 2.87 6.39 32.61
N PRO A 336 2.21 7.41 33.19
CA PRO A 336 0.79 7.34 33.49
C PRO A 336 -0.05 7.26 32.21
N ALA A 337 -1.12 6.46 32.26
CA ALA A 337 -2.13 6.42 31.21
C ALA A 337 -3.04 7.66 31.30
N GLY A 338 -3.60 8.10 30.16
CA GLY A 338 -4.45 9.29 30.06
C GLY A 338 -3.70 10.62 30.07
N ALA A 339 -2.36 10.61 29.99
CA ALA A 339 -1.52 11.79 30.15
C ALA A 339 -0.50 11.96 29.01
N TYR A 340 -0.04 13.19 28.83
CA TYR A 340 1.07 13.53 27.93
C TYR A 340 2.41 13.42 28.64
N HIS A 341 3.41 12.92 27.92
CA HIS A 341 4.80 12.97 28.34
C HIS A 341 5.70 13.35 27.17
N LYS A 342 6.88 13.88 27.51
CA LYS A 342 7.89 14.29 26.54
C LYS A 342 9.17 13.52 26.79
N VAL A 343 9.68 12.86 25.76
CA VAL A 343 10.96 12.14 25.81
C VAL A 343 11.99 12.95 25.05
N TYR A 344 12.92 13.57 25.79
CA TYR A 344 14.01 14.37 25.25
C TYR A 344 15.24 13.51 24.99
N THR A 345 15.85 13.66 23.82
CA THR A 345 17.16 13.06 23.53
C THR A 345 18.27 13.99 24.03
N VAL A 346 18.96 13.57 25.10
CA VAL A 346 19.97 14.39 25.79
C VAL A 346 21.41 13.99 25.43
N SER A 347 21.58 12.79 24.86
CA SER A 347 22.89 12.29 24.42
C SER A 347 23.47 13.08 23.23
N GLU A 348 24.80 13.04 23.08
CA GLU A 348 25.50 13.62 21.91
C GLU A 348 25.14 12.93 20.59
N GLY A 349 24.86 11.61 20.63
CA GLY A 349 24.37 10.81 19.51
C GLY A 349 22.88 10.50 19.62
N PRO A 350 22.30 9.76 18.65
CA PRO A 350 20.90 9.38 18.70
C PRO A 350 20.61 8.49 19.92
N SER A 351 19.47 8.73 20.57
CA SER A 351 18.99 7.86 21.66
C SER A 351 17.97 6.87 21.12
N CYS A 352 18.11 5.62 21.54
CA CYS A 352 17.23 4.52 21.20
C CYS A 352 16.52 4.04 22.44
N TYR A 353 15.20 3.95 22.38
CA TYR A 353 14.36 3.49 23.48
C TYR A 353 13.16 2.74 22.91
N MET A 354 12.49 1.96 23.74
CA MET A 354 11.28 1.25 23.36
C MET A 354 10.14 1.60 24.29
N TYR A 355 8.95 1.74 23.70
CA TYR A 355 7.70 1.72 24.44
C TYR A 355 7.20 0.29 24.50
N ILE A 356 6.75 -0.11 25.68
CA ILE A 356 5.98 -1.32 25.88
C ILE A 356 4.59 -0.88 26.31
N TYR A 357 3.62 -1.10 25.44
CA TYR A 357 2.20 -0.84 25.69
C TYR A 357 1.54 -2.15 26.07
N VAL A 358 0.81 -2.19 27.19
CA VAL A 358 -0.01 -3.34 27.56
C VAL A 358 -1.46 -2.96 27.31
N ASN A 359 -2.12 -3.61 26.35
CA ASN A 359 -3.52 -3.34 26.06
C ASN A 359 -4.40 -4.00 27.13
N THR A 360 -4.60 -3.30 28.24
CA THR A 360 -5.38 -3.81 29.38
C THR A 360 -6.85 -4.02 29.03
N THR A 361 -7.41 -3.15 28.18
CA THR A 361 -8.80 -3.26 27.73
C THR A 361 -9.01 -4.51 26.86
N GLU A 362 -8.11 -4.78 25.91
CA GLU A 362 -8.17 -6.00 25.09
C GLU A 362 -7.93 -7.26 25.91
N ALA A 363 -7.00 -7.21 26.87
CA ALA A 363 -6.74 -8.33 27.76
C ALA A 363 -7.97 -8.72 28.57
N ALA A 364 -8.64 -7.75 29.20
CA ALA A 364 -9.87 -7.95 29.96
C ALA A 364 -11.01 -8.44 29.06
N LEU A 365 -11.14 -7.89 27.84
CA LEU A 365 -12.15 -8.28 26.88
C LEU A 365 -11.95 -9.72 26.38
N GLN A 366 -10.71 -10.13 26.14
CA GLN A 366 -10.39 -11.49 25.73
C GLN A 366 -10.68 -12.49 26.85
N GLU A 367 -10.39 -12.17 28.11
CA GLU A 367 -10.76 -13.01 29.26
C GLU A 367 -12.29 -13.17 29.36
N ASN A 368 -13.05 -12.07 29.23
CA ASN A 368 -14.50 -12.10 29.24
C ASN A 368 -15.07 -12.94 28.10
N PHE A 369 -14.49 -12.85 26.91
CA PHE A 369 -14.92 -13.66 25.77
C PHE A 369 -14.64 -15.14 25.95
N THR A 370 -13.52 -15.52 26.57
CA THR A 370 -13.23 -16.92 26.91
C THR A 370 -14.27 -17.46 27.88
N LYS A 371 -14.62 -16.70 28.93
CA LYS A 371 -15.68 -17.07 29.89
C LYS A 371 -17.04 -17.24 29.22
N LEU A 372 -17.43 -16.31 28.34
CA LEU A 372 -18.69 -16.39 27.59
C LEU A 372 -18.72 -17.60 26.65
N PHE A 373 -17.60 -17.90 25.98
CA PHE A 373 -17.49 -19.06 25.11
C PHE A 373 -17.61 -20.37 25.90
N GLU A 374 -16.90 -20.51 27.02
CA GLU A 374 -16.99 -21.69 27.90
C GLU A 374 -18.40 -21.89 28.45
N LEU A 375 -19.07 -20.80 28.84
CA LEU A 375 -20.46 -20.84 29.30
C LEU A 375 -21.41 -21.27 28.16
N GLN A 376 -21.23 -20.75 26.95
CA GLN A 376 -22.00 -21.19 25.78
C GLN A 376 -21.80 -22.67 25.48
N GLU A 377 -20.58 -23.20 25.63
CA GLU A 377 -20.30 -24.63 25.45
C GLU A 377 -20.95 -25.49 26.54
N ARG A 378 -20.90 -25.06 27.81
CA ARG A 378 -21.57 -25.75 28.92
C ARG A 378 -23.08 -25.83 28.73
N VAL A 379 -23.68 -24.75 28.24
CA VAL A 379 -25.12 -24.70 27.92
C VAL A 379 -25.45 -25.62 26.75
N ARG A 380 -24.64 -25.61 25.68
CA ARG A 380 -24.81 -26.52 24.53
C ARG A 380 -24.69 -27.99 24.92
N ASN A 381 -23.78 -28.30 25.84
CA ASN A 381 -23.53 -29.67 26.31
C ASN A 381 -24.52 -30.10 27.41
N GLY A 382 -25.42 -29.22 27.87
CA GLY A 382 -26.42 -29.51 28.90
C GLY A 382 -25.84 -29.70 30.31
N THR A 383 -24.61 -29.26 30.56
CA THR A 383 -23.96 -29.38 31.88
C THR A 383 -24.25 -28.18 32.78
N GLU A 384 -24.83 -27.11 32.25
CA GLU A 384 -25.28 -25.96 33.03
C GLU A 384 -26.70 -26.22 33.57
N THR A 385 -26.82 -26.37 34.89
CA THR A 385 -28.09 -26.67 35.57
C THR A 385 -28.81 -25.42 36.10
N GLU A 386 -28.14 -24.28 36.12
CA GLU A 386 -28.70 -23.00 36.57
C GLU A 386 -29.32 -22.20 35.41
N PRO A 387 -30.49 -21.55 35.63
CA PRO A 387 -31.09 -20.70 34.61
C PRO A 387 -30.22 -19.45 34.37
N LEU A 388 -29.87 -19.22 33.10
CA LEU A 388 -29.05 -18.07 32.70
C LEU A 388 -29.75 -16.74 33.02
N PRO A 389 -29.00 -15.73 33.52
CA PRO A 389 -29.47 -14.36 33.64
C PRO A 389 -30.04 -13.83 32.31
N PRO A 390 -31.02 -12.90 32.35
CA PRO A 390 -31.66 -12.36 31.15
C PRO A 390 -30.68 -11.73 30.16
N GLU A 391 -29.58 -11.15 30.65
CA GLU A 391 -28.52 -10.53 29.85
C GLU A 391 -27.73 -11.54 29.00
N LEU A 392 -27.69 -12.81 29.41
CA LEU A 392 -26.93 -13.89 28.75
C LEU A 392 -27.83 -14.83 27.92
N GLN A 393 -29.15 -14.66 27.97
CA GLN A 393 -30.10 -15.41 27.15
C GLN A 393 -29.81 -15.34 25.63
N PRO A 394 -29.32 -14.21 25.07
CA PRO A 394 -28.94 -14.14 23.66
C PRO A 394 -27.84 -15.12 23.23
N LEU A 395 -27.03 -15.65 24.17
CA LEU A 395 -25.99 -16.65 23.86
C LEU A 395 -26.57 -17.99 23.37
N ILE A 396 -27.79 -18.31 23.79
CA ILE A 396 -28.54 -19.50 23.36
C ILE A 396 -29.11 -19.29 21.95
N ALA A 397 -29.59 -18.09 21.66
CA ALA A 397 -30.21 -17.71 20.39
C ALA A 397 -29.21 -17.34 19.28
N ALA A 398 -27.91 -17.56 19.48
CA ALA A 398 -26.80 -17.11 18.61
C ALA A 398 -26.80 -17.69 17.17
N GLU A 399 -27.80 -18.49 16.81
CA GLU A 399 -28.03 -18.95 15.44
C GLU A 399 -28.91 -17.99 14.62
N ASP A 400 -29.72 -17.16 15.28
CA ASP A 400 -30.61 -16.21 14.63
C ASP A 400 -30.05 -14.78 14.72
N GLY A 401 -30.06 -14.05 13.59
CA GLY A 401 -29.57 -12.67 13.51
C GLY A 401 -30.26 -11.67 14.45
N GLU A 402 -31.35 -12.08 15.09
CA GLU A 402 -32.13 -11.31 16.07
C GLU A 402 -31.49 -11.26 17.46
N ALA A 403 -30.58 -12.19 17.79
CA ALA A 403 -29.93 -12.24 19.11
C ALA A 403 -29.00 -11.03 19.38
N GLU A 404 -28.44 -10.42 18.32
CA GLU A 404 -27.60 -9.21 18.43
C GLU A 404 -28.41 -7.97 18.82
N VAL A 405 -29.68 -7.90 18.42
CA VAL A 405 -30.57 -6.75 18.65
C VAL A 405 -31.17 -6.78 20.06
N ASN A 406 -31.34 -7.98 20.62
CA ASN A 406 -31.95 -8.21 21.93
C ASN A 406 -30.93 -8.23 23.09
N ALA A 407 -29.63 -8.16 22.81
CA ALA A 407 -28.59 -8.14 23.83
C ALA A 407 -28.47 -6.75 24.51
N THR A 408 -28.72 -6.72 25.81
CA THR A 408 -28.62 -5.51 26.65
C THR A 408 -27.17 -5.23 27.10
N ASP A 409 -26.37 -6.27 27.33
CA ASP A 409 -24.96 -6.14 27.71
C ASP A 409 -24.08 -5.83 26.47
N PRO A 410 -23.30 -4.73 26.47
CA PRO A 410 -22.37 -4.41 25.39
C PRO A 410 -21.33 -5.50 25.11
N ILE A 411 -20.85 -6.22 26.13
CA ILE A 411 -19.82 -7.26 25.98
C ILE A 411 -20.40 -8.47 25.26
N VAL A 412 -21.61 -8.89 25.63
CA VAL A 412 -22.34 -9.99 24.97
C VAL A 412 -22.65 -9.62 23.52
N ARG A 413 -23.07 -8.38 23.26
CA ARG A 413 -23.32 -7.89 21.90
C ARG A 413 -22.04 -7.93 21.04
N LEU A 414 -20.92 -7.44 21.58
CA LEU A 414 -19.61 -7.52 20.93
C LEU A 414 -19.17 -8.96 20.65
N PHE A 415 -19.39 -9.86 21.60
CA PHE A 415 -19.10 -11.30 21.46
C PHE A 415 -19.92 -11.93 20.33
N LEU A 416 -21.25 -11.72 20.31
CA LEU A 416 -22.14 -12.23 19.25
C LEU A 416 -21.75 -11.67 17.87
N LYS A 417 -21.43 -10.39 17.80
CA LYS A 417 -20.92 -9.73 16.58
C LYS A 417 -19.62 -10.38 16.08
N ARG A 418 -18.67 -10.67 16.99
CA ARG A 418 -17.43 -11.39 16.67
C ARG A 418 -17.70 -12.80 16.14
N GLN A 419 -18.63 -13.55 16.75
CA GLN A 419 -19.02 -14.88 16.29
C GLN A 419 -19.64 -14.85 14.89
N ARG A 420 -20.57 -13.93 14.64
CA ARG A 420 -21.20 -13.73 13.32
C ARG A 420 -20.14 -13.47 12.25
N ARG A 421 -19.19 -12.57 12.52
CA ARG A 421 -18.07 -12.29 11.61
C ARG A 421 -17.25 -13.53 11.30
N MET A 422 -16.94 -14.37 12.30
CA MET A 422 -16.22 -15.62 12.07
C MET A 422 -17.03 -16.63 11.24
N LYS A 423 -18.34 -16.76 11.50
CA LYS A 423 -19.25 -17.60 10.69
C LYS A 423 -19.31 -17.11 9.24
N GLU A 424 -19.39 -15.80 9.01
CA GLU A 424 -19.37 -15.21 7.67
C GLU A 424 -18.04 -15.47 6.93
N VAL A 425 -16.89 -15.30 7.60
CA VAL A 425 -15.58 -15.62 7.02
C VAL A 425 -15.50 -17.11 6.65
N LYS A 426 -16.00 -17.99 7.52
CA LYS A 426 -16.06 -19.43 7.25
C LYS A 426 -16.97 -19.74 6.04
N LYS A 427 -18.18 -19.17 6.00
CA LYS A 427 -19.10 -19.27 4.84
C LYS A 427 -18.42 -18.78 3.56
N ARG A 428 -17.69 -17.66 3.61
CA ARG A 428 -16.94 -17.13 2.46
C ARG A 428 -15.85 -18.08 1.98
N ARG A 429 -15.17 -18.79 2.89
CA ARG A 429 -14.15 -19.81 2.57
C ARG A 429 -14.78 -21.09 1.99
N GLU A 430 -15.93 -21.51 2.51
CA GLU A 430 -16.62 -22.74 2.09
C GLU A 430 -17.52 -22.54 0.85
N ALA A 431 -17.72 -21.29 0.42
CA ALA A 431 -18.55 -20.96 -0.73
C ALA A 431 -18.10 -21.63 -2.05
N GLY A 432 -19.10 -22.06 -2.82
CA GLY A 432 -18.91 -22.68 -4.13
C GLY A 432 -18.37 -21.70 -5.19
N VAL A 433 -17.95 -22.26 -6.33
CA VAL A 433 -17.34 -21.49 -7.44
C VAL A 433 -18.29 -20.41 -7.98
N LEU A 434 -19.59 -20.72 -8.11
CA LEU A 434 -20.59 -19.78 -8.63
C LEU A 434 -20.77 -18.56 -7.71
N GLU A 435 -20.91 -18.80 -6.40
CA GLU A 435 -21.07 -17.73 -5.40
C GLU A 435 -19.81 -16.86 -5.31
N ARG A 436 -18.62 -17.46 -5.42
CA ARG A 436 -17.35 -16.72 -5.50
C ARG A 436 -17.28 -15.87 -6.76
N PHE A 437 -17.75 -16.39 -7.89
CA PHE A 437 -17.77 -15.65 -9.16
C PHE A 437 -18.76 -14.49 -9.12
N GLU A 438 -19.96 -14.70 -8.58
CA GLU A 438 -20.96 -13.65 -8.39
C GLU A 438 -20.41 -12.52 -7.52
N ARG A 439 -19.87 -12.84 -6.33
CA ARG A 439 -19.23 -11.84 -5.45
C ARG A 439 -18.07 -11.12 -6.14
N PHE A 440 -17.25 -11.83 -6.91
CA PHE A 440 -16.19 -11.21 -7.68
C PHE A 440 -16.75 -10.25 -8.74
N ALA A 441 -17.77 -10.65 -9.48
CA ALA A 441 -18.39 -9.85 -10.53
C ALA A 441 -19.03 -8.57 -9.97
N VAL A 442 -19.78 -8.67 -8.87
CA VAL A 442 -20.38 -7.51 -8.19
C VAL A 442 -19.28 -6.57 -7.69
N LYS A 443 -18.25 -7.08 -7.00
CA LYS A 443 -17.13 -6.27 -6.50
C LYS A 443 -16.40 -5.56 -7.65
N LYS A 444 -16.18 -6.25 -8.77
CA LYS A 444 -15.57 -5.65 -9.95
C LYS A 444 -16.47 -4.62 -10.61
N TYR A 445 -17.78 -4.85 -10.68
CA TYR A 445 -18.74 -3.88 -11.17
C TYR A 445 -18.67 -2.56 -10.39
N TYR A 446 -18.75 -2.58 -9.06
CA TYR A 446 -18.67 -1.36 -8.25
C TYR A 446 -17.29 -0.69 -8.33
N THR A 447 -16.21 -1.47 -8.41
CA THR A 447 -14.86 -0.93 -8.59
C THR A 447 -14.71 -0.21 -9.94
N ILE A 448 -15.20 -0.81 -11.03
CA ILE A 448 -15.15 -0.25 -12.38
C ILE A 448 -16.08 0.96 -12.49
N ARG A 449 -17.31 0.87 -11.98
CA ARG A 449 -18.27 1.97 -11.91
C ARG A 449 -17.64 3.18 -11.19
N ARG A 450 -17.03 2.97 -10.02
CA ARG A 450 -16.33 4.02 -9.29
C ARG A 450 -15.20 4.62 -10.11
N GLY A 451 -14.35 3.79 -10.72
CA GLY A 451 -13.26 4.27 -11.58
C GLY A 451 -13.76 5.16 -12.72
N PHE A 452 -14.79 4.70 -13.43
CA PHE A 452 -15.43 5.45 -14.50
C PHE A 452 -16.02 6.77 -14.03
N LEU A 453 -16.82 6.77 -12.95
CA LEU A 453 -17.44 7.97 -12.40
C LEU A 453 -16.41 8.98 -11.90
N MET A 454 -15.40 8.54 -11.15
CA MET A 454 -14.33 9.42 -10.68
C MET A 454 -13.54 10.03 -11.84
N THR A 455 -13.30 9.26 -12.91
CA THR A 455 -12.63 9.75 -14.12
C THR A 455 -13.51 10.78 -14.83
N ALA A 456 -14.81 10.53 -14.97
CA ALA A 456 -15.76 11.45 -15.57
C ALA A 456 -15.86 12.77 -14.77
N ILE A 457 -15.92 12.69 -13.44
CA ILE A 457 -15.91 13.86 -12.55
C ILE A 457 -14.61 14.66 -12.72
N ALA A 458 -13.46 13.99 -12.74
CA ALA A 458 -12.16 14.64 -12.95
C ALA A 458 -12.06 15.33 -14.32
N MET A 459 -12.47 14.64 -15.39
CA MET A 459 -12.49 15.19 -16.75
C MET A 459 -13.42 16.39 -16.87
N ARG A 460 -14.61 16.34 -16.25
CA ARG A 460 -15.52 17.48 -16.18
C ARG A 460 -14.86 18.65 -15.44
N ASN A 461 -14.30 18.41 -14.25
CA ASN A 461 -13.68 19.47 -13.45
C ASN A 461 -12.50 20.13 -14.18
N LEU A 462 -11.77 19.38 -14.99
CA LEU A 462 -10.71 19.91 -15.84
C LEU A 462 -11.26 20.77 -16.99
N ALA A 463 -12.37 20.35 -17.60
CA ALA A 463 -12.95 21.02 -18.77
C ALA A 463 -13.74 22.29 -18.42
N VAL A 464 -14.51 22.29 -17.32
CA VAL A 464 -15.43 23.38 -16.95
C VAL A 464 -15.15 24.01 -15.58
N GLY A 465 -14.07 23.60 -14.91
CA GLY A 465 -13.71 24.07 -13.57
C GLY A 465 -14.43 23.31 -12.44
N LEU A 466 -14.05 23.64 -11.20
CA LEU A 466 -14.58 22.98 -10.00
C LEU A 466 -16.03 23.45 -9.73
N PRO A 467 -17.01 22.54 -9.56
CA PRO A 467 -18.36 22.92 -9.12
C PRO A 467 -18.36 23.38 -7.65
N PRO A 468 -19.49 23.91 -7.14
CA PRO A 468 -19.68 24.15 -5.72
C PRO A 468 -19.39 22.90 -4.88
N LEU A 469 -18.84 23.11 -3.68
CA LEU A 469 -18.36 22.03 -2.81
C LEU A 469 -19.45 21.00 -2.51
N GLU A 470 -20.67 21.44 -2.22
CA GLU A 470 -21.81 20.54 -1.93
C GLU A 470 -22.12 19.59 -3.09
N GLN A 471 -22.08 20.10 -4.32
CA GLN A 471 -22.30 19.29 -5.51
C GLN A 471 -21.17 18.26 -5.66
N LEU A 472 -19.92 18.69 -5.51
CA LEU A 472 -18.76 17.80 -5.60
C LEU A 472 -18.85 16.68 -4.55
N THR A 473 -19.23 17.01 -3.31
CA THR A 473 -19.38 16.04 -2.22
C THR A 473 -20.46 15.00 -2.55
N ARG A 474 -21.61 15.42 -3.07
CA ARG A 474 -22.70 14.48 -3.46
C ARG A 474 -22.28 13.56 -4.60
N GLU A 475 -21.60 14.09 -5.62
CA GLU A 475 -21.12 13.32 -6.76
C GLU A 475 -20.06 12.28 -6.34
N VAL A 476 -19.11 12.70 -5.49
CA VAL A 476 -18.09 11.79 -4.93
C VAL A 476 -18.72 10.73 -4.03
N ALA A 477 -19.72 11.09 -3.21
CA ALA A 477 -20.47 10.13 -2.40
C ALA A 477 -21.19 9.09 -3.28
N PHE A 478 -21.86 9.53 -4.35
CA PHE A 478 -22.52 8.64 -5.31
C PHE A 478 -21.53 7.70 -6.04
N ALA A 479 -20.35 8.21 -6.38
CA ALA A 479 -19.28 7.41 -6.98
C ALA A 479 -18.71 6.37 -6.00
N ASN A 480 -18.68 6.68 -4.70
CA ASN A 480 -18.17 5.82 -3.63
C ASN A 480 -19.21 4.87 -3.02
N MET A 481 -20.48 4.91 -3.46
CA MET A 481 -21.51 3.96 -3.01
C MET A 481 -21.03 2.51 -3.18
N LYS A 482 -21.11 1.75 -2.08
CA LYS A 482 -20.76 0.33 -2.01
C LYS A 482 -22.00 -0.56 -2.23
N GLU A 483 -21.77 -1.86 -2.35
CA GLU A 483 -22.82 -2.89 -2.46
C GLU A 483 -23.82 -2.84 -1.29
N PRO A 484 -25.12 -3.13 -1.52
CA PRO A 484 -26.17 -3.05 -0.48
C PRO A 484 -25.92 -3.93 0.75
N GLU A 485 -25.28 -5.09 0.61
CA GLU A 485 -24.97 -5.99 1.73
C GLU A 485 -23.66 -5.62 2.46
N ALA A 486 -22.91 -4.63 1.95
CA ALA A 486 -21.62 -4.23 2.53
C ALA A 486 -21.75 -3.22 3.68
N GLU A 487 -22.96 -2.88 4.13
CA GLU A 487 -23.16 -2.05 5.33
C GLU A 487 -22.62 -2.75 6.59
N ALA A 488 -22.66 -4.09 6.66
CA ALA A 488 -21.98 -4.87 7.70
C ALA A 488 -20.43 -4.84 7.61
N ASN A 489 -19.87 -4.44 6.46
CA ASN A 489 -18.43 -4.29 6.24
C ASN A 489 -17.93 -2.86 6.56
N GLN A 490 -18.75 -1.93 7.06
CA GLN A 490 -18.25 -0.62 7.50
C GLN A 490 -17.18 -0.75 8.60
N ASP A 491 -17.19 -1.85 9.37
CA ASP A 491 -16.20 -2.14 10.41
C ASP A 491 -14.91 -2.85 9.93
N GLU A 492 -14.78 -3.21 8.65
CA GLU A 492 -13.45 -3.51 8.11
C GLU A 492 -12.57 -2.26 8.07
N ARG A 493 -13.19 -1.07 7.96
CA ARG A 493 -12.48 0.19 8.08
C ARG A 493 -11.93 0.38 9.49
N LEU A 494 -12.60 -0.09 10.53
CA LEU A 494 -12.03 -0.06 11.88
C LEU A 494 -10.80 -0.97 12.03
N LYS A 495 -10.56 -2.00 11.20
CA LYS A 495 -9.26 -2.72 11.22
C LYS A 495 -8.20 -2.09 10.32
N ASP A 496 -8.60 -1.43 9.23
CA ASP A 496 -7.69 -0.64 8.39
C ASP A 496 -7.43 0.78 8.95
N GLU A 497 -8.22 1.24 9.93
CA GLU A 497 -8.08 2.48 10.71
C GLU A 497 -7.49 2.23 12.11
N VAL A 498 -7.53 1.00 12.65
CA VAL A 498 -6.82 0.59 13.88
C VAL A 498 -5.37 0.17 13.60
N GLY A 499 -4.85 0.42 12.40
CA GLY A 499 -3.41 0.65 12.23
C GLY A 499 -3.06 2.00 12.85
N HIS A 500 -3.03 2.07 14.20
CA HIS A 500 -2.55 3.16 15.05
C HIS A 500 -2.62 4.56 14.40
N GLY A 501 -3.84 5.01 14.13
CA GLY A 501 -4.11 6.41 13.79
C GLY A 501 -4.38 7.23 15.04
N GLU A 502 -3.46 7.20 16.01
CA GLU A 502 -3.27 8.13 17.14
C GLU A 502 -2.33 7.44 18.14
N LEU A 503 -1.04 7.45 17.81
CA LEU A 503 0.06 7.62 18.76
C LEU A 503 0.86 8.81 18.26
#